data_AF-A0A0C3CTN1-F1
#
_entry.id   AF-A0A0C3CTN1-F1
#
_cell.length_a   1.000
_cell.length_b   1.000
_cell.length_c   1.000
_cell.angle_alpha   90.00
_cell.angle_beta   90.00
_cell.angle_gamma   90.00
#
_symmetry.space_group_name_H-M   'P 1'
#
loop_
_entity.id
_entity.type
_entity.pdbx_description
1 polymer ?
#
loop_
_entity_poly.entity_id
_entity_poly.type
_entity_poly.pdbx_seq_one_letter_code
_entity_poly.pdbx_strand_id
1 'polypeptide(L)'
;LRMFELSNHEWEVLEELRNVLKILKDATLYFSCGSTYIPTKPMKELVYSIPNLASMIPAMDLMDREFTSYAHNPTYSAPIRAAIELAQKTLSCYYSSMDKSVLYHIAMALHPRYKLTYFKNTCHSPTWIRNTEKLIRDKFEQSY
;
A
#
# COMPACT_ATOMS: atom_id res chain seq x y z
N LEU A 1 -29.76 24.79 -13.33
CA LEU A 1 -29.63 23.61 -12.46
C LEU A 1 -29.50 22.29 -13.25
N ARG A 2 -30.26 22.05 -14.33
CA ARG A 2 -30.10 20.85 -15.21
C ARG A 2 -28.79 20.74 -16.02
N MET A 3 -27.96 21.78 -16.03
CA MET A 3 -26.70 21.82 -16.79
C MET A 3 -25.57 21.01 -16.11
N PHE A 4 -25.76 20.62 -14.85
CA PHE A 4 -24.82 19.79 -14.08
C PHE A 4 -25.41 18.41 -13.73
N GLU A 5 -26.50 18.03 -14.40
CA GLU A 5 -27.14 16.74 -14.17
C GLU A 5 -26.33 15.66 -14.89
N LEU A 6 -25.68 14.80 -14.11
CA LEU A 6 -24.90 13.68 -14.62
C LEU A 6 -25.82 12.71 -15.36
N SER A 7 -25.39 12.27 -16.53
CA SER A 7 -26.03 11.19 -17.27
C SER A 7 -25.91 9.86 -16.51
N ASN A 8 -26.78 8.91 -16.84
CA ASN A 8 -26.73 7.56 -16.23
C ASN A 8 -25.34 6.91 -16.38
N HIS A 9 -24.69 7.12 -17.53
CA HIS A 9 -23.34 6.60 -17.76
C HIS A 9 -22.28 7.26 -16.86
N GLU A 10 -22.36 8.58 -16.67
CA GLU A 10 -21.43 9.27 -15.78
C GLU A 10 -21.63 8.86 -14.31
N TRP A 11 -22.85 8.53 -13.90
CA TRP A 11 -23.13 7.95 -12.59
C TRP A 11 -22.49 6.57 -12.40
N GLU A 12 -22.53 5.71 -13.42
CA GLU A 12 -21.86 4.40 -13.40
C GLU A 12 -20.35 4.57 -13.23
N VAL A 13 -19.73 5.47 -14.01
CA VAL A 13 -18.29 5.77 -13.91
C VAL A 13 -17.94 6.35 -12.53
N LEU A 14 -18.81 7.16 -11.93
CA LEU A 14 -18.61 7.71 -10.60
C LEU A 14 -18.68 6.63 -9.51
N GLU A 15 -19.55 5.63 -9.68
CA GLU A 15 -19.63 4.46 -8.79
C GLU A 15 -18.37 3.59 -8.89
N GLU A 16 -17.88 3.35 -10.10
CA GLU A 16 -16.60 2.69 -10.34
C GLU A 16 -15.44 3.42 -9.65
N LEU A 17 -15.37 4.74 -9.82
CA LEU A 17 -14.37 5.59 -9.18
C LEU A 17 -14.43 5.46 -7.65
N ARG A 18 -15.63 5.54 -7.08
CA ARG A 18 -15.83 5.38 -5.63
C ARG A 18 -15.31 4.03 -5.13
N ASN A 19 -15.55 2.96 -5.88
CA ASN A 19 -15.11 1.61 -5.51
C ASN A 19 -13.58 1.51 -5.52
N VAL A 20 -12.92 2.08 -6.53
CA VAL A 20 -11.44 2.13 -6.62
C VAL A 20 -10.84 2.98 -5.51
N LEU A 21 -11.45 4.13 -5.18
CA LEU A 21 -10.95 5.04 -4.13
C LEU A 21 -11.11 4.47 -2.71
N LYS A 22 -11.92 3.44 -2.52
CA LYS A 22 -12.16 2.84 -1.20
C LYS A 22 -10.88 2.35 -0.53
N ILE A 23 -9.98 1.71 -1.28
CA ILE A 23 -8.72 1.19 -0.72
C ILE A 23 -7.82 2.33 -0.21
N LEU A 24 -7.80 3.47 -0.90
CA LEU A 24 -7.04 4.66 -0.49
C LEU A 24 -7.63 5.28 0.77
N LYS A 25 -8.96 5.36 0.85
CA LYS A 25 -9.66 5.82 2.05
C LYS A 25 -9.35 4.91 3.24
N ASP A 26 -9.45 3.61 3.06
CA ASP A 26 -9.20 2.63 4.12
C ASP A 26 -7.74 2.70 4.60
N ALA A 27 -6.77 2.84 3.68
CA ALA A 27 -5.37 3.06 4.02
C ALA A 27 -5.17 4.38 4.78
N THR A 28 -5.79 5.47 4.34
CA THR A 28 -5.70 6.79 4.99
C THR A 28 -6.25 6.73 6.41
N LEU A 29 -7.41 6.11 6.59
CA LEU A 29 -8.01 5.91 7.91
C LEU A 29 -7.13 5.04 8.80
N TYR A 30 -6.56 3.96 8.25
CA TYR A 30 -5.63 3.10 8.96
C TYR A 30 -4.47 3.92 9.55
N PHE A 31 -3.76 4.71 8.74
CA PHE A 31 -2.63 5.53 9.20
C PHE A 31 -3.03 6.72 10.07
N SER A 32 -4.22 7.30 9.86
CA SER A 32 -4.65 8.51 10.58
C SER A 32 -5.24 8.23 11.96
N CYS A 33 -5.92 7.10 12.13
CA CYS A 33 -6.70 6.85 13.35
C CYS A 33 -5.90 6.16 14.46
N GLY A 34 -4.66 5.72 14.23
CA GLY A 34 -3.77 5.13 15.25
C GLY A 34 -4.24 3.79 15.86
N SER A 35 -5.52 3.47 15.76
CA SER A 35 -6.14 2.19 16.04
C SER A 35 -7.57 2.25 15.55
N THR A 36 -7.94 1.36 14.64
CA THR A 36 -9.36 1.11 14.38
C THR A 36 -9.59 -0.37 14.14
N TYR A 37 -10.43 -0.93 15.01
CA TYR A 37 -11.11 -2.20 14.84
C TYR A 37 -11.75 -2.27 13.45
N ILE A 38 -11.33 -3.23 12.63
CA ILE A 38 -11.93 -3.53 11.32
C ILE A 38 -12.95 -4.67 11.53
N PRO A 39 -14.28 -4.44 11.48
CA PRO A 39 -15.29 -5.44 11.84
C PRO A 39 -15.59 -6.48 10.74
N THR A 40 -14.70 -6.73 9.77
CA THR A 40 -15.08 -7.45 8.54
C THR A 40 -14.51 -8.86 8.39
N LYS A 41 -13.79 -9.41 9.37
CA LYS A 41 -13.40 -10.84 9.36
C LYS A 41 -13.61 -11.51 10.72
N PRO A 42 -14.14 -12.75 10.75
CA PRO A 42 -14.26 -13.50 11.98
C PRO A 42 -12.87 -13.79 12.54
N MET A 43 -12.58 -13.11 13.65
CA MET A 43 -11.70 -13.49 14.75
C MET A 43 -10.68 -14.59 14.44
N LYS A 44 -9.55 -14.18 13.85
CA LYS A 44 -8.27 -14.89 14.01
C LYS A 44 -7.21 -13.81 14.15
N GLU A 45 -6.78 -13.58 15.38
CA GLU A 45 -5.76 -12.59 15.78
C GLU A 45 -6.18 -11.11 15.73
N LEU A 46 -6.76 -10.63 16.83
CA LEU A 46 -6.87 -9.20 17.13
C LEU A 46 -5.48 -8.67 17.47
N VAL A 47 -4.68 -8.31 16.46
CA VAL A 47 -3.42 -7.58 16.70
C VAL A 47 -3.74 -6.09 16.62
N TYR A 48 -3.66 -5.42 17.77
CA TYR A 48 -3.72 -3.96 17.89
C TYR A 48 -2.46 -3.38 17.22
N SER A 49 -2.46 -3.31 15.89
CA SER A 49 -1.32 -2.80 15.12
C SER A 49 -1.52 -1.32 14.91
N ILE A 50 -1.04 -0.50 15.85
CA ILE A 50 -0.82 0.92 15.60
C ILE A 50 0.05 1.00 14.33
N PRO A 51 -0.39 1.71 13.28
CA PRO A 51 0.41 1.89 12.08
C PRO A 51 1.73 2.50 12.49
N ASN A 52 2.81 1.77 12.26
CA ASN A 52 4.17 2.24 12.46
C ASN A 52 4.86 2.29 11.09
N LEU A 53 6.09 2.81 11.06
CA LEU A 53 6.83 2.96 9.80
C LEU A 53 6.98 1.64 9.02
N ALA A 54 7.04 0.50 9.72
CA ALA A 54 7.10 -0.83 9.09
C ALA A 54 5.77 -1.24 8.44
N SER A 55 4.63 -0.70 8.86
CA SER A 55 3.33 -1.01 8.25
C SER A 55 3.10 -0.35 6.87
N MET A 56 3.95 0.62 6.50
CA MET A 56 3.80 1.38 5.25
C MET A 56 4.06 0.54 4.01
N ILE A 57 5.13 -0.26 3.99
CA ILE A 57 5.44 -1.15 2.85
C ILE A 57 4.33 -2.18 2.63
N PRO A 58 3.85 -2.92 3.64
CA PRO A 58 2.71 -3.83 3.48
C PRO A 58 1.40 -3.15 3.03
N ALA A 59 1.13 -1.94 3.50
CA ALA A 59 -0.06 -1.20 3.07
C ALA A 59 0.04 -0.79 1.59
N MET A 60 1.21 -0.39 1.13
CA MET A 60 1.46 -0.13 -0.29
C MET A 60 1.40 -1.40 -1.13
N ASP A 61 1.90 -2.53 -0.63
CA ASP A 61 1.87 -3.81 -1.35
C ASP A 61 0.42 -4.25 -1.57
N LEU A 62 -0.41 -4.04 -0.54
CA LEU A 62 -1.85 -4.26 -0.63
C LEU A 62 -2.49 -3.33 -1.67
N MET A 63 -2.22 -2.02 -1.61
CA MET A 63 -2.79 -1.06 -2.58
C MET A 63 -2.40 -1.40 -4.02
N ASP A 64 -1.14 -1.74 -4.29
CA ASP A 64 -0.67 -2.09 -5.62
C ASP A 64 -1.33 -3.35 -6.15
N ARG A 65 -1.49 -4.37 -5.29
CA ARG A 65 -2.18 -5.61 -5.64
C ARG A 65 -3.66 -5.37 -5.99
N GLU A 66 -4.36 -4.58 -5.18
CA GLU A 66 -5.76 -4.25 -5.44
C GLU A 66 -5.90 -3.43 -6.74
N PHE A 67 -5.03 -2.45 -6.97
CA PHE A 67 -5.00 -1.70 -8.23
C PHE A 67 -4.70 -2.58 -9.44
N THR A 68 -3.76 -3.50 -9.32
CA THR A 68 -3.49 -4.49 -10.38
C THR A 68 -4.75 -5.32 -10.66
N SER A 69 -5.45 -5.76 -9.62
CA SER A 69 -6.72 -6.48 -9.78
C SER A 69 -7.78 -5.63 -10.48
N TYR A 70 -7.91 -4.35 -10.13
CA TYR A 70 -8.88 -3.44 -10.76
C TYR A 70 -8.53 -3.13 -12.21
N ALA A 71 -7.25 -2.91 -12.53
CA ALA A 71 -6.79 -2.63 -13.90
C ALA A 71 -7.08 -3.78 -14.87
N HIS A 72 -6.97 -5.03 -14.40
CA HIS A 72 -7.23 -6.24 -15.20
C HIS A 72 -8.69 -6.65 -15.22
N ASN A 73 -9.55 -6.01 -14.42
CA ASN A 73 -10.97 -6.37 -14.37
C ASN A 73 -11.73 -5.67 -15.52
N PRO A 74 -12.29 -6.44 -16.48
CA PRO A 74 -12.99 -5.88 -17.64
C PRO A 74 -14.31 -5.20 -17.29
N THR A 75 -14.81 -5.33 -16.06
CA THR A 75 -16.02 -4.64 -15.61
C THR A 75 -15.83 -3.13 -15.46
N TYR A 76 -14.59 -2.65 -15.30
CA TYR A 76 -14.31 -1.23 -15.18
C TYR A 76 -14.18 -0.57 -16.55
N SER A 77 -14.76 0.62 -16.66
CA SER A 77 -14.67 1.47 -17.84
C SER A 77 -13.21 1.81 -18.19
N ALA A 78 -12.96 2.04 -19.48
CA ALA A 78 -11.64 2.45 -19.98
C ALA A 78 -11.02 3.67 -19.24
N PRO A 79 -11.75 4.77 -18.96
CA PRO A 79 -11.18 5.88 -18.22
C PRO A 79 -10.77 5.52 -16.79
N ILE A 80 -11.52 4.64 -16.11
CA ILE A 80 -11.18 4.20 -14.75
C ILE A 80 -9.93 3.32 -14.76
N ARG A 81 -9.81 2.40 -15.72
CA ARG A 81 -8.59 1.58 -15.87
C ARG A 81 -7.35 2.45 -16.14
N ALA A 82 -7.47 3.46 -17.03
CA ALA A 82 -6.39 4.42 -17.26
C ALA A 82 -6.03 5.23 -16.00
N ALA A 83 -7.02 5.63 -15.20
CA ALA A 83 -6.79 6.31 -13.93
C ALA A 83 -6.09 5.41 -12.90
N ILE A 84 -6.44 4.12 -12.84
CA ILE A 84 -5.77 3.13 -11.99
C ILE A 84 -4.30 2.97 -12.39
N GLU A 85 -4.00 2.84 -13.69
CA GLU A 85 -2.61 2.76 -14.17
C GLU A 85 -1.79 4.00 -13.78
N LEU A 86 -2.40 5.19 -13.83
CA LEU A 86 -1.76 6.42 -13.36
C LEU A 86 -1.49 6.35 -11.84
N ALA A 87 -2.47 5.89 -11.05
CA ALA A 87 -2.31 5.71 -9.61
C ALA A 87 -1.18 4.71 -9.27
N GLN A 88 -1.04 3.63 -10.03
CA GLN A 88 0.06 2.66 -9.88
C GLN A 88 1.42 3.26 -10.19
N LYS A 89 1.52 4.11 -11.22
CA LYS A 89 2.75 4.86 -11.50
C LYS A 89 3.11 5.79 -10.35
N THR A 90 2.12 6.51 -9.80
CA THR A 90 2.32 7.35 -8.62
C THR A 90 2.78 6.52 -7.42
N LEU A 91 2.16 5.37 -7.17
CA LEU A 91 2.54 4.46 -6.09
C LEU A 91 3.97 3.93 -6.27
N SER A 92 4.36 3.62 -7.51
CA SER A 92 5.72 3.18 -7.86
C SER A 92 6.79 4.26 -7.58
N CYS A 93 6.47 5.54 -7.80
CA CYS A 93 7.36 6.64 -7.43
C CYS A 93 7.58 6.69 -5.90
N TYR A 94 6.52 6.52 -5.11
CA TYR A 94 6.64 6.45 -3.66
C TYR A 94 7.44 5.22 -3.21
N TYR A 95 7.27 4.08 -3.87
CA TYR A 95 8.08 2.89 -3.62
C TYR A 95 9.56 3.15 -3.82
N SER A 96 9.92 3.79 -4.94
CA SER A 96 11.31 4.17 -5.23
C SER A 96 11.90 5.07 -4.13
N SER A 97 11.09 5.97 -3.56
CA SER A 97 11.52 6.83 -2.46
C SER A 97 11.67 6.08 -1.14
N MET A 98 10.77 5.14 -0.83
CA MET A 98 10.86 4.34 0.40
C MET A 98 12.00 3.34 0.38
N ASP A 99 12.26 2.74 -0.77
CA ASP A 99 13.38 1.81 -0.94
C ASP A 99 14.75 2.48 -0.73
N LYS A 100 14.86 3.78 -1.03
CA LYS A 100 16.06 4.57 -0.77
C LYS A 100 16.22 4.97 0.69
N SER A 101 15.16 4.84 1.50
CA SER A 101 15.15 5.32 2.87
C SER A 101 15.49 4.22 3.85
N VAL A 102 16.66 4.39 4.48
CA VAL A 102 17.21 3.59 5.57
C VAL A 102 16.19 3.29 6.68
N LEU A 103 15.33 4.25 6.99
CA LEU A 103 14.40 4.16 8.10
C LEU A 103 13.33 3.08 7.86
N TYR A 104 12.82 2.95 6.64
CA TYR A 104 11.82 1.92 6.32
C TYR A 104 12.45 0.53 6.35
N HIS A 105 13.70 0.39 5.88
CA HIS A 105 14.45 -0.86 5.93
C HIS A 105 14.70 -1.31 7.38
N ILE A 106 15.21 -0.42 8.23
CA ILE A 106 15.44 -0.71 9.66
C ILE A 106 14.13 -1.04 10.37
N ALA A 107 13.08 -0.23 10.18
CA ALA A 107 11.79 -0.45 10.82
C ALA A 107 11.21 -1.83 10.47
N MET A 108 11.27 -2.22 9.20
CA MET A 108 10.82 -3.53 8.75
C MET A 108 11.67 -4.69 9.31
N ALA A 109 12.99 -4.55 9.29
CA ALA A 109 13.91 -5.58 9.78
C ALA A 109 13.75 -5.83 11.29
N LEU A 110 13.53 -4.77 12.07
CA LEU A 110 13.32 -4.84 13.51
C LEU A 110 11.88 -5.22 13.91
N HIS A 111 10.92 -5.16 12.98
CA HIS A 111 9.53 -5.47 13.30
C HIS A 111 9.33 -6.97 13.59
N PRO A 112 8.85 -7.36 14.79
CA PRO A 112 8.77 -8.76 15.21
C PRO A 112 8.00 -9.68 14.26
N ARG A 113 6.98 -9.11 13.59
CA ARG A 113 6.08 -9.82 12.67
C ARG A 113 6.58 -9.91 11.23
N TYR A 114 7.40 -8.95 10.78
CA TYR A 114 7.82 -8.89 9.38
C TYR A 114 9.22 -9.48 9.22
N LYS A 115 10.20 -9.00 9.99
CA LYS A 115 11.61 -9.40 9.93
C LYS A 115 12.08 -9.60 8.48
N LEU A 116 13.04 -10.50 8.27
CA LEU A 116 13.50 -10.91 6.93
C LEU A 116 12.55 -11.92 6.27
N THR A 117 11.63 -12.53 7.02
CA THR A 117 10.69 -13.54 6.51
C THR A 117 9.61 -12.94 5.61
N TYR A 118 9.17 -11.70 5.88
CA TYR A 118 8.24 -10.99 5.01
C TYR A 118 8.81 -10.92 3.58
N PHE A 119 10.05 -10.45 3.44
CA PHE A 119 10.71 -10.27 2.15
C PHE A 119 11.08 -11.57 1.44
N LYS A 120 11.26 -12.67 2.17
CA LYS A 120 11.44 -13.99 1.56
C LYS A 120 10.15 -14.52 0.92
N ASN A 121 8.99 -14.11 1.43
CA ASN A 121 7.68 -14.61 1.00
C ASN A 121 6.96 -13.66 0.02
N THR A 122 7.29 -12.38 0.05
CA THR A 122 6.86 -11.39 -0.95
C THR A 122 7.87 -11.36 -2.09
N CYS A 123 7.44 -11.17 -3.34
CA CYS A 123 8.30 -11.13 -4.54
C CYS A 123 9.19 -9.87 -4.62
N HIS A 124 9.71 -9.40 -3.48
CA HIS A 124 10.64 -8.29 -3.39
C HIS A 124 12.03 -8.77 -3.80
N SER A 125 12.75 -7.95 -4.57
CA SER A 125 14.04 -8.33 -5.16
C SER A 125 15.04 -8.77 -4.07
N PRO A 126 15.83 -9.84 -4.29
CA PRO A 126 16.93 -10.25 -3.40
C PRO A 126 17.92 -9.11 -3.09
N THR A 127 17.98 -8.10 -3.96
CA THR A 127 18.78 -6.88 -3.76
C THR A 127 18.32 -6.07 -2.55
N TRP A 128 17.03 -6.07 -2.21
CA TRP A 128 16.47 -5.35 -1.06
C TRP A 128 17.01 -5.89 0.26
N ILE A 129 17.02 -7.21 0.42
CA ILE A 129 17.54 -7.89 1.63
C ILE A 129 19.03 -7.58 1.79
N ARG A 130 19.81 -7.74 0.70
CA ARG A 130 21.25 -7.46 0.71
C ARG A 130 21.57 -5.99 1.01
N ASN A 131 20.82 -5.07 0.41
CA ASN A 131 20.98 -3.64 0.65
C ASN A 131 20.64 -3.29 2.11
N THR A 132 19.54 -3.84 2.63
CA THR A 132 19.10 -3.66 4.03
C THR A 132 20.16 -4.17 5.02
N GLU A 133 20.66 -5.39 4.82
CA GLU A 133 21.69 -5.97 5.71
C GLU A 133 22.99 -5.18 5.68
N LYS A 134 23.45 -4.78 4.48
CA LYS A 134 24.65 -3.94 4.33
C LYS A 134 24.45 -2.61 5.05
N LEU A 135 23.31 -1.98 4.85
CA LEU A 135 23.03 -0.66 5.35
C LEU A 135 22.84 -0.62 6.88
N ILE A 136 22.22 -1.65 7.47
CA ILE A 136 22.15 -1.82 8.93
C ILE A 136 23.56 -1.98 9.51
N ARG A 137 24.41 -2.78 8.87
CA ARG A 137 25.80 -3.00 9.29
C ARG A 137 26.62 -1.72 9.21
N ASP A 138 26.59 -1.04 8.07
CA ASP A 138 27.30 0.22 7.85
C ASP A 138 26.87 1.27 8.91
N LYS A 139 25.58 1.31 9.27
CA LYS A 139 25.07 2.25 10.28
C LYS A 139 25.49 1.88 11.71
N PHE A 140 25.54 0.59 12.02
CA PHE A 140 26.01 0.08 13.30
C PHE A 140 27.49 0.43 13.50
N GLU A 141 28.34 0.11 12.52
CA GLU A 141 29.78 0.40 12.52
C GLU A 141 30.10 1.91 12.56
N GLN A 142 29.22 2.75 12.03
CA GLN A 142 29.38 4.21 12.13
C GLN A 142 29.08 4.75 13.54
N SER A 143 28.17 4.09 14.27
CA SER A 143 27.59 4.64 15.50
C SER A 143 28.18 4.05 16.78
N TYR A 144 28.86 2.90 16.68
CA TYR A 144 29.46 2.13 17.77
C TYR A 144 30.82 1.61 17.36
#